data_AF-A0A0A8LB67-F1
#
_entry.id   AF-A0A0A8LB67-F1
#
_cell.length_a   1.000
_cell.length_b   1.000
_cell.length_c   1.000
_cell.angle_alpha   90.00
_cell.angle_beta   90.00
_cell.angle_gamma   90.00
#
_symmetry.space_group_name_H-M   'P 1'
#
loop_
_entity.id
_entity.type
_entity.pdbx_description
1 polymer ?
#
loop_
_entity_poly.entity_id
_entity_poly.type
_entity_poly.pdbx_seq_one_letter_code
_entity_poly.pdbx_strand_id
1 'polypeptide(L)'
;MVTLTKRVLFEIIPNGPDETTLTLSSTTNKGNFISVRPFVNTKGKEFPFEWAFGGTSDNMEVEKIDERANAIDFNFKFDTNVKQELPETHRGVIKTVFKTWDAGLVEETGSVFPWGADGTEVKFRELWQPVDPTRLEFVELANADEVDQNANSIALTVDNEEYNGLVIVVGRWVQGILFKKGVNSLAGINLIRSQINEKNSISDLVKFGPDATKFPKEILLKEGSTTISSGLEWTVIESNL
;
A
#
# COMPACT_ATOMS: atom_id res chain seq x y z
N MET A 1 -10.20 -9.01 -8.10
CA MET A 1 -10.54 -7.71 -8.68
C MET A 1 -9.54 -6.71 -8.14
N VAL A 2 -9.06 -5.78 -8.96
CA VAL A 2 -8.16 -4.73 -8.47
C VAL A 2 -8.95 -3.74 -7.62
N THR A 3 -8.30 -3.19 -6.60
CA THR A 3 -8.88 -2.12 -5.79
C THR A 3 -7.88 -1.00 -5.62
N LEU A 4 -8.38 0.23 -5.72
CA LEU A 4 -7.67 1.43 -5.30
C LEU A 4 -8.60 2.17 -4.35
N THR A 5 -8.17 2.34 -3.11
CA THR A 5 -8.93 3.07 -2.09
C THR A 5 -8.12 4.24 -1.59
N LYS A 6 -8.82 5.35 -1.36
CA LYS A 6 -8.29 6.54 -0.69
C LYS A 6 -8.77 6.55 0.75
N ARG A 7 -7.87 6.75 1.71
CA ARG A 7 -8.28 6.93 3.11
C ARG A 7 -8.98 8.28 3.28
N VAL A 8 -10.11 8.25 3.97
CA VAL A 8 -10.96 9.40 4.28
C VAL A 8 -10.70 9.89 5.70
N LEU A 9 -10.47 8.95 6.63
CA LEU A 9 -10.11 9.25 8.01
C LEU A 9 -9.32 8.10 8.63
N PHE A 10 -8.59 8.42 9.68
CA PHE A 10 -8.04 7.50 10.67
C PHE A 10 -8.39 7.98 12.07
N GLU A 11 -8.81 7.06 12.92
CA GLU A 11 -9.14 7.31 14.30
C GLU A 11 -8.48 6.27 15.19
N ILE A 12 -7.77 6.76 16.20
CA ILE A 12 -7.39 5.96 17.37
C ILE A 12 -8.45 6.20 18.42
N ILE A 13 -9.25 5.18 18.75
CA ILE A 13 -10.40 5.35 19.63
C ILE A 13 -9.92 5.57 21.08
N PRO A 14 -10.42 6.58 21.82
CA PRO A 14 -11.56 7.46 21.53
C PRO A 14 -11.18 8.90 21.10
N ASN A 15 -10.01 9.12 20.51
CA ASN A 15 -9.45 10.46 20.26
C ASN A 15 -10.14 11.26 19.14
N GLY A 16 -11.16 10.67 18.49
CA GLY A 16 -11.85 11.26 17.35
C GLY A 16 -11.09 11.09 16.03
N PRO A 17 -11.79 11.20 14.88
CA PRO A 17 -11.19 11.01 13.57
C PRO A 17 -10.37 12.23 13.12
N ASP A 18 -9.26 11.96 12.45
CA ASP A 18 -8.45 12.95 11.72
C ASP A 18 -7.93 12.35 10.40
N GLU A 19 -7.51 13.19 9.46
CA GLU A 19 -6.83 12.75 8.24
C GLU A 19 -5.71 13.72 7.90
N THR A 20 -4.48 13.30 8.20
CA THR A 20 -3.27 14.11 7.95
C THR A 20 -2.51 13.68 6.69
N THR A 21 -2.99 12.65 6.01
CA THR A 21 -2.30 11.98 4.91
C THR A 21 -3.08 12.05 3.60
N LEU A 22 -2.36 11.87 2.50
CA LEU A 22 -2.96 11.47 1.23
C LEU A 22 -2.73 9.98 1.04
N THR A 23 -3.35 9.15 1.86
CA THR A 23 -3.17 7.69 1.82
C THR A 23 -3.91 7.06 0.65
N LEU A 24 -3.21 6.18 -0.08
CA LEU A 24 -3.80 5.26 -1.04
C LEU A 24 -3.38 3.84 -0.71
N SER A 25 -4.34 2.92 -0.77
CA SER A 25 -4.11 1.48 -0.69
C SER A 25 -4.47 0.86 -2.03
N SER A 26 -3.58 0.03 -2.56
CA SER A 26 -3.75 -0.64 -3.85
C SER A 26 -3.69 -2.14 -3.64
N THR A 27 -4.66 -2.87 -4.21
CA THR A 27 -4.67 -4.32 -4.25
C THR A 27 -4.82 -4.79 -5.69
N THR A 28 -3.96 -5.72 -6.08
CA THR A 28 -3.98 -6.38 -7.39
C THR A 28 -5.01 -7.50 -7.45
N ASN A 29 -5.27 -8.04 -8.64
CA ASN A 29 -6.19 -9.15 -8.88
C ASN A 29 -5.79 -10.41 -8.11
N LYS A 30 -4.49 -10.71 -7.96
CA LYS A 30 -4.04 -11.85 -7.16
C LYS A 30 -3.95 -11.55 -5.67
N GLY A 31 -4.23 -10.33 -5.22
CA GLY A 31 -4.21 -9.96 -3.80
C GLY A 31 -2.88 -9.43 -3.29
N ASN A 32 -1.90 -9.14 -4.15
CA ASN A 32 -0.74 -8.35 -3.73
C ASN A 32 -1.20 -6.94 -3.35
N PHE A 33 -0.66 -6.38 -2.27
CA PHE A 33 -1.17 -5.14 -1.69
C PHE A 33 -0.07 -4.20 -1.20
N ILE A 34 -0.37 -2.91 -1.19
CA ILE A 34 0.51 -1.85 -0.70
C ILE A 34 -0.31 -0.65 -0.22
N SER A 35 0.12 -0.01 0.87
CA SER A 35 -0.42 1.25 1.36
C SER A 35 0.72 2.21 1.62
N VAL A 36 0.68 3.38 0.98
CA VAL A 36 1.66 4.45 1.19
C VAL A 36 0.93 5.65 1.75
N ARG A 37 1.38 6.17 2.89
CA ARG A 37 0.68 7.21 3.67
C ARG A 37 1.49 8.51 3.78
N PRO A 38 1.74 9.23 2.68
CA PRO A 38 2.46 10.50 2.74
C PRO A 38 1.63 11.54 3.48
N PHE A 39 2.26 12.35 4.34
CA PHE A 39 1.59 13.48 4.96
C PHE A 39 1.21 14.52 3.89
N VAL A 40 0.04 15.15 4.04
CA VAL A 40 -0.36 16.30 3.20
C VAL A 40 0.58 17.48 3.45
N ASN A 41 0.96 17.71 4.71
CA ASN A 41 1.95 18.70 5.10
C ASN A 41 3.25 18.03 5.57
N THR A 42 4.29 18.15 4.75
CA THR A 42 5.60 17.54 4.97
C THR A 42 6.61 18.47 5.67
N LYS A 43 6.24 19.72 5.96
CA LYS A 43 7.16 20.73 6.48
C LYS A 43 7.80 20.28 7.81
N GLY A 44 9.12 20.25 7.82
CA GLY A 44 9.91 19.91 9.02
C GLY A 44 9.97 18.41 9.35
N LYS A 45 9.48 17.53 8.47
CA LYS A 45 9.53 16.08 8.66
C LYS A 45 10.70 15.48 7.89
N GLU A 46 11.58 14.77 8.60
CA GLU A 46 12.66 13.99 7.98
C GLU A 46 12.10 12.79 7.20
N PHE A 47 11.11 12.12 7.79
CA PHE A 47 10.31 11.08 7.14
C PHE A 47 8.89 11.63 6.85
N PRO A 48 8.57 11.99 5.60
CA PRO A 48 7.31 12.67 5.27
C PRO A 48 6.12 11.70 5.09
N PHE A 49 6.10 10.60 5.85
CA PHE A 49 5.04 9.59 5.82
C PHE A 49 4.58 9.27 7.24
N GLU A 50 3.28 9.03 7.40
CA GLU A 50 2.72 8.47 8.62
C GLU A 50 3.16 7.00 8.76
N TRP A 51 3.03 6.23 7.69
CA TRP A 51 3.40 4.82 7.61
C TRP A 51 3.47 4.37 6.15
N ALA A 52 4.16 3.26 5.87
CA ALA A 52 3.99 2.53 4.62
C ALA A 52 4.16 1.03 4.86
N PHE A 53 3.30 0.24 4.22
CA PHE A 53 3.33 -1.20 4.33
C PHE A 53 2.86 -1.89 3.06
N GLY A 54 3.13 -3.19 2.95
CA GLY A 54 2.67 -4.01 1.84
C GLY A 54 3.07 -5.47 1.96
N GLY A 55 2.65 -6.26 1.00
CA GLY A 55 2.93 -7.69 0.94
C GLY A 55 2.38 -8.33 -0.33
N THR A 56 2.75 -9.60 -0.52
CA THR A 56 2.13 -10.44 -1.56
C THR A 56 0.84 -11.05 -1.01
N SER A 57 0.08 -11.74 -1.85
CA SER A 57 -1.15 -12.44 -1.45
C SER A 57 -0.97 -13.32 -0.21
N ASP A 58 0.19 -13.97 -0.09
CA ASP A 58 0.50 -14.91 0.99
C ASP A 58 0.79 -14.20 2.34
N ASN A 59 0.78 -12.87 2.35
CA ASN A 59 0.97 -12.04 3.54
C ASN A 59 -0.36 -11.52 4.12
N MET A 60 -1.49 -12.03 3.64
CA MET A 60 -2.79 -11.78 4.23
C MET A 60 -3.63 -13.06 4.24
N GLU A 61 -4.51 -13.17 5.22
CA GLU A 61 -5.60 -14.15 5.23
C GLU A 61 -6.92 -13.40 5.16
N VAL A 62 -7.81 -13.82 4.24
CA VAL A 62 -9.12 -13.20 4.06
C VAL A 62 -10.20 -14.22 4.39
N GLU A 63 -11.07 -13.86 5.34
CA GLU A 63 -12.24 -14.65 5.71
C GLU A 63 -13.51 -13.85 5.43
N LYS A 64 -14.41 -14.41 4.62
CA LYS A 64 -15.71 -13.79 4.37
C LYS A 64 -16.60 -13.96 5.61
N ILE A 65 -17.04 -12.84 6.19
CA ILE A 65 -18.00 -12.83 7.30
C ILE A 65 -19.42 -12.87 6.74
N ASP A 66 -19.73 -11.95 5.83
CA ASP A 66 -21.02 -11.87 5.14
C ASP A 66 -20.85 -11.22 3.75
N GLU A 67 -21.95 -10.83 3.09
CA GLU A 67 -21.91 -10.21 1.75
C GLU A 67 -21.23 -8.83 1.72
N ARG A 68 -21.15 -8.15 2.86
CA ARG A 68 -20.63 -6.79 3.01
C ARG A 68 -19.42 -6.71 3.93
N ALA A 69 -19.03 -7.80 4.58
CA ALA A 69 -17.95 -7.81 5.54
C ALA A 69 -16.96 -8.96 5.31
N ASN A 70 -15.68 -8.64 5.41
CA ASN A 70 -14.57 -9.59 5.44
C ASN A 70 -13.68 -9.30 6.65
N ALA A 71 -13.17 -10.35 7.30
CA ALA A 71 -12.02 -10.24 8.18
C ALA A 71 -10.75 -10.37 7.33
N ILE A 72 -9.75 -9.52 7.63
CA ILE A 72 -8.44 -9.60 7.01
C ILE A 72 -7.37 -9.59 8.10
N ASP A 73 -6.58 -10.65 8.14
CA ASP A 73 -5.45 -10.80 9.03
C ASP A 73 -4.18 -10.51 8.23
N PHE A 74 -3.53 -9.37 8.49
CA PHE A 74 -2.34 -8.94 7.77
C PHE A 74 -1.06 -9.34 8.49
N ASN A 75 -0.12 -9.98 7.77
CA ASN A 75 1.24 -10.21 8.20
C ASN A 75 2.22 -9.54 7.22
N PHE A 76 2.40 -8.23 7.37
CA PHE A 76 3.09 -7.40 6.38
C PHE A 76 4.52 -7.88 6.10
N LYS A 77 4.84 -8.09 4.81
CA LYS A 77 6.22 -8.32 4.35
C LYS A 77 7.05 -7.03 4.44
N PHE A 78 6.43 -5.91 4.12
CA PHE A 78 7.01 -4.58 4.20
C PHE A 78 6.26 -3.77 5.23
N ASP A 79 6.98 -3.27 6.24
CA ASP A 79 6.46 -2.36 7.25
C ASP A 79 7.57 -1.39 7.65
N THR A 80 7.37 -0.09 7.43
CA THR A 80 8.39 0.93 7.75
C THR A 80 8.64 1.07 9.25
N ASN A 81 7.70 0.70 10.12
CA ASN A 81 7.88 0.74 11.58
C ASN A 81 8.81 -0.39 12.02
N VAL A 82 8.59 -1.60 11.49
CA VAL A 82 9.47 -2.75 11.71
C VAL A 82 10.85 -2.46 11.12
N LYS A 83 10.91 -1.91 9.91
CA LYS A 83 12.18 -1.60 9.22
C LYS A 83 13.05 -0.59 9.96
N GLN A 84 12.44 0.38 10.63
CA GLN A 84 13.12 1.41 11.42
C GLN A 84 13.33 1.00 12.88
N GLU A 85 12.89 -0.19 13.28
CA GLU A 85 12.91 -0.64 14.67
C GLU A 85 12.24 0.36 15.63
N LEU A 86 11.17 1.04 15.18
CA LEU A 86 10.50 2.04 16.01
C LEU A 86 9.95 1.37 17.28
N PRO A 87 10.22 1.93 18.48
CA PRO A 87 9.64 1.42 19.71
C PRO A 87 8.13 1.65 19.73
N GLU A 88 7.42 0.94 20.62
CA GLU A 88 5.99 1.17 20.87
C GLU A 88 5.14 1.12 19.58
N THR A 89 5.43 0.14 18.73
CA THR A 89 4.66 -0.14 17.52
C THR A 89 4.36 -1.62 17.45
N HIS A 90 3.21 -1.96 16.86
CA HIS A 90 2.76 -3.34 16.79
C HIS A 90 3.74 -4.24 16.02
N ARG A 91 3.77 -5.52 16.38
CA ARG A 91 4.57 -6.57 15.75
C ARG A 91 3.72 -7.80 15.52
N GLY A 92 3.85 -8.39 14.34
CA GLY A 92 3.11 -9.58 13.96
C GLY A 92 1.80 -9.27 13.24
N VAL A 93 0.83 -10.15 13.41
CA VAL A 93 -0.43 -10.15 12.66
C VAL A 93 -1.36 -9.06 13.17
N ILE A 94 -1.83 -8.20 12.28
CA ILE A 94 -2.89 -7.22 12.56
C ILE A 94 -4.22 -7.80 12.08
N LYS A 95 -5.16 -7.96 13.01
CA LYS A 95 -6.51 -8.44 12.72
C LYS A 95 -7.45 -7.28 12.46
N THR A 96 -8.13 -7.32 11.33
CA THR A 96 -9.00 -6.25 10.89
C THR A 96 -10.32 -6.79 10.36
N VAL A 97 -11.35 -5.96 10.38
CA VAL A 97 -12.64 -6.22 9.75
C VAL A 97 -12.96 -5.06 8.83
N PHE A 98 -13.21 -5.37 7.57
CA PHE A 98 -13.64 -4.43 6.54
C PHE A 98 -15.12 -4.62 6.27
N LYS A 99 -15.90 -3.54 6.40
CA LYS A 99 -17.35 -3.52 6.18
C LYS A 99 -17.74 -2.44 5.18
N THR A 100 -18.41 -2.83 4.11
CA THR A 100 -18.95 -1.89 3.11
C THR A 100 -20.25 -1.26 3.62
N TRP A 101 -20.30 0.07 3.59
CA TRP A 101 -21.47 0.89 3.92
C TRP A 101 -22.42 1.02 2.73
N ASP A 102 -23.67 1.43 2.98
CA ASP A 102 -24.65 1.69 1.91
C ASP A 102 -24.20 2.78 0.93
N ALA A 103 -23.36 3.71 1.41
CA ALA A 103 -22.78 4.78 0.59
C ALA A 103 -21.57 4.34 -0.24
N GLY A 104 -21.17 3.06 -0.19
CA GLY A 104 -20.03 2.54 -0.95
C GLY A 104 -18.67 2.59 -0.26
N LEU A 105 -18.55 3.40 0.80
CA LEU A 105 -17.34 3.47 1.60
C LEU A 105 -17.10 2.14 2.34
N VAL A 106 -15.84 1.85 2.62
CA VAL A 106 -15.43 0.66 3.37
C VAL A 106 -14.85 1.10 4.70
N GLU A 107 -15.51 0.72 5.79
CA GLU A 107 -15.02 0.92 7.15
C GLU A 107 -14.11 -0.23 7.53
N GLU A 108 -12.88 0.09 7.89
CA GLU A 108 -11.92 -0.84 8.48
C GLU A 108 -11.89 -0.59 9.99
N THR A 109 -11.98 -1.66 10.76
CA THR A 109 -11.79 -1.61 12.21
C THR A 109 -10.81 -2.69 12.63
N GLY A 110 -10.03 -2.42 13.67
CA GLY A 110 -9.08 -3.39 14.17
C GLY A 110 -8.50 -2.97 15.51
N SER A 111 -7.60 -3.81 15.99
CA SER A 111 -6.82 -3.55 17.19
C SER A 111 -5.35 -3.83 16.95
N VAL A 112 -4.53 -2.99 17.54
CA VAL A 112 -3.08 -3.17 17.59
C VAL A 112 -2.60 -3.21 19.03
N PHE A 113 -1.41 -3.77 19.20
CA PHE A 113 -0.77 -3.95 20.50
C PHE A 113 0.64 -3.33 20.47
N PRO A 114 0.77 -2.00 20.63
CA PRO A 114 2.04 -1.30 20.47
C PRO A 114 3.11 -1.70 21.50
N TRP A 115 2.68 -2.15 22.69
CA TRP A 115 3.54 -2.53 23.80
C TRP A 115 3.73 -4.05 23.95
N GLY A 116 3.45 -4.81 22.88
CA GLY A 116 3.53 -6.27 22.87
C GLY A 116 2.18 -6.96 23.07
N ALA A 117 2.12 -8.26 22.77
CA ALA A 117 0.86 -9.02 22.71
C ALA A 117 0.07 -9.06 24.04
N ASP A 118 0.75 -9.00 25.17
CA ASP A 118 0.15 -8.93 26.51
C ASP A 118 -0.09 -7.48 27.00
N GLY A 119 0.23 -6.50 26.15
CA GLY A 119 0.11 -5.08 26.45
C GLY A 119 -1.30 -4.51 26.21
N THR A 120 -1.43 -3.21 26.44
CA THR A 120 -2.70 -2.50 26.23
C THR A 120 -3.12 -2.52 24.76
N GLU A 121 -4.35 -2.98 24.52
CA GLU A 121 -5.00 -2.94 23.22
C GLU A 121 -5.29 -1.48 22.82
N VAL A 122 -4.92 -1.12 21.60
CA VAL A 122 -5.29 0.15 20.97
C VAL A 122 -6.20 -0.14 19.80
N LYS A 123 -7.45 0.30 19.90
CA LYS A 123 -8.45 0.14 18.84
C LYS A 123 -8.36 1.28 17.85
N PHE A 124 -8.56 0.94 16.58
CA PHE A 124 -8.57 1.93 15.52
C PHE A 124 -9.74 1.72 14.56
N ARG A 125 -10.04 2.80 13.84
CA ARG A 125 -10.99 2.83 12.74
C ARG A 125 -10.40 3.62 11.58
N GLU A 126 -10.51 3.09 10.38
CA GLU A 126 -10.19 3.76 9.12
C GLU A 126 -11.44 3.74 8.22
N LEU A 127 -11.63 4.78 7.42
CA LEU A 127 -12.68 4.81 6.40
C LEU A 127 -12.06 4.99 5.03
N TRP A 128 -12.51 4.19 4.08
CA TRP A 128 -11.91 4.10 2.76
C TRP A 128 -12.93 4.41 1.68
N GLN A 129 -12.57 5.30 0.77
CA GLN A 129 -13.33 5.61 -0.43
C GLN A 129 -12.74 4.83 -1.61
N PRO A 130 -13.48 3.88 -2.22
CA PRO A 130 -13.11 3.32 -3.51
C PRO A 130 -13.01 4.42 -4.57
N VAL A 131 -11.95 4.39 -5.39
CA VAL A 131 -11.73 5.34 -6.47
C VAL A 131 -11.40 4.63 -7.78
N ASP A 132 -11.78 5.23 -8.91
CA ASP A 132 -11.55 4.68 -10.24
C ASP A 132 -10.04 4.67 -10.58
N PRO A 133 -9.41 3.50 -10.69
CA PRO A 133 -7.98 3.43 -10.94
C PRO A 133 -7.61 3.76 -12.40
N THR A 134 -8.56 3.81 -13.32
CA THR A 134 -8.32 4.14 -14.74
C THR A 134 -8.19 5.64 -14.99
N ARG A 135 -8.48 6.46 -13.98
CA ARG A 135 -8.47 7.92 -14.02
C ARG A 135 -7.23 8.49 -13.36
N LEU A 136 -6.79 9.65 -13.83
CA LEU A 136 -5.67 10.40 -13.23
C LEU A 136 -6.14 11.23 -12.03
N GLU A 137 -7.41 11.61 -12.00
CA GLU A 137 -8.06 12.26 -10.87
C GLU A 137 -8.62 11.24 -9.87
N PHE A 138 -8.91 11.68 -8.64
CA PHE A 138 -9.71 10.89 -7.70
C PHE A 138 -11.18 10.97 -8.10
N VAL A 139 -11.62 10.01 -8.90
CA VAL A 139 -13.04 9.80 -9.20
C VAL A 139 -13.57 8.77 -8.23
N GLU A 140 -14.51 9.17 -7.38
CA GLU A 140 -15.15 8.29 -6.39
C GLU A 140 -16.03 7.26 -7.11
N LEU A 141 -15.93 6.00 -6.68
CA LEU A 141 -16.84 4.94 -7.10
C LEU A 141 -17.92 4.75 -6.04
N ALA A 142 -19.14 4.47 -6.49
CA ALA A 142 -20.23 4.16 -5.56
C ALA A 142 -20.09 2.74 -5.00
N ASN A 143 -19.42 1.84 -5.72
CA ASN A 143 -19.07 0.51 -5.22
C ASN A 143 -17.70 0.08 -5.77
N ALA A 144 -16.95 -0.73 -4.99
CA ALA A 144 -15.69 -1.30 -5.47
C ALA A 144 -15.86 -2.20 -6.71
N ASP A 145 -17.04 -2.80 -6.89
CA ASP A 145 -17.36 -3.65 -8.03
C ASP A 145 -17.53 -2.88 -9.36
N GLU A 146 -17.59 -1.54 -9.31
CA GLU A 146 -17.67 -0.67 -10.49
C GLU A 146 -16.31 -0.46 -11.17
N VAL A 147 -15.22 -0.95 -10.57
CA VAL A 147 -13.89 -0.88 -11.17
C VAL A 147 -13.88 -1.64 -12.50
N ASP A 148 -13.32 -1.00 -13.54
CA ASP A 148 -13.10 -1.63 -14.84
C ASP A 148 -12.25 -2.90 -14.67
N GLN A 149 -12.80 -4.04 -15.07
CA GLN A 149 -12.13 -5.34 -14.98
C GLN A 149 -10.88 -5.43 -15.88
N ASN A 150 -10.74 -4.52 -16.85
CA ASN A 150 -9.57 -4.39 -17.71
C ASN A 150 -8.54 -3.38 -17.16
N ALA A 151 -8.76 -2.80 -15.97
CA ALA A 151 -7.73 -1.98 -15.35
C ALA A 151 -6.46 -2.80 -15.13
N ASN A 152 -5.30 -2.18 -15.42
CA ASN A 152 -4.01 -2.83 -15.21
C ASN A 152 -3.91 -3.40 -13.79
N SER A 153 -3.42 -4.62 -13.67
CA SER A 153 -3.12 -5.29 -12.40
C SER A 153 -1.74 -5.90 -12.49
N ILE A 154 -0.73 -5.23 -11.96
CA ILE A 154 0.65 -5.68 -12.12
C ILE A 154 1.34 -5.60 -10.77
N ALA A 155 2.12 -6.63 -10.45
CA ALA A 155 3.03 -6.61 -9.32
C ALA A 155 4.44 -6.97 -9.78
N LEU A 156 5.41 -6.18 -9.36
CA LEU A 156 6.83 -6.45 -9.55
C LEU A 156 7.50 -6.59 -8.19
N THR A 157 8.45 -7.51 -8.07
CA THR A 157 9.24 -7.69 -6.86
C THR A 157 10.72 -7.78 -7.16
N VAL A 158 11.51 -7.49 -6.15
CA VAL A 158 12.93 -7.79 -6.09
C VAL A 158 13.22 -8.38 -4.72
N ASP A 159 13.97 -9.47 -4.69
CA ASP A 159 14.45 -10.07 -3.45
C ASP A 159 15.84 -10.67 -3.71
N ASN A 160 16.87 -9.85 -3.51
CA ASN A 160 18.27 -10.23 -3.73
C ASN A 160 19.10 -9.96 -2.47
N GLU A 161 20.42 -10.08 -2.54
CA GLU A 161 21.29 -9.93 -1.36
C GLU A 161 21.23 -8.51 -0.75
N GLU A 162 20.98 -7.48 -1.56
CA GLU A 162 21.03 -6.07 -1.13
C GLU A 162 19.64 -5.48 -0.86
N TYR A 163 18.61 -5.93 -1.57
CA TYR A 163 17.30 -5.28 -1.56
C TYR A 163 16.14 -6.27 -1.45
N ASN A 164 15.05 -5.80 -0.84
CA ASN A 164 13.72 -6.39 -0.96
C ASN A 164 12.74 -5.28 -1.37
N GLY A 165 11.89 -5.52 -2.35
CA GLY A 165 10.96 -4.50 -2.84
C GLY A 165 9.71 -5.05 -3.51
N LEU A 166 8.69 -4.20 -3.55
CA LEU A 166 7.40 -4.45 -4.16
C LEU A 166 6.95 -3.18 -4.89
N VAL A 167 6.50 -3.34 -6.13
CA VAL A 167 5.77 -2.32 -6.90
C VAL A 167 4.44 -2.89 -7.29
N ILE A 168 3.38 -2.13 -7.10
CA ILE A 168 2.02 -2.47 -7.51
C ILE A 168 1.50 -1.40 -8.46
N VAL A 169 0.90 -1.88 -9.54
CA VAL A 169 0.20 -1.08 -10.54
C VAL A 169 -1.27 -1.49 -10.52
N VAL A 170 -2.13 -0.52 -10.24
CA VAL A 170 -3.58 -0.67 -10.34
C VAL A 170 -4.11 0.45 -11.23
N GLY A 171 -4.59 0.07 -12.42
CA GLY A 171 -4.97 0.99 -13.49
C GLY A 171 -3.81 1.91 -13.89
N ARG A 172 -3.93 3.21 -13.58
CA ARG A 172 -2.91 4.24 -13.84
C ARG A 172 -2.05 4.55 -12.63
N TRP A 173 -2.34 3.97 -11.47
CA TRP A 173 -1.68 4.31 -10.21
C TRP A 173 -0.60 3.29 -9.87
N VAL A 174 0.57 3.81 -9.51
CA VAL A 174 1.74 3.01 -9.16
C VAL A 174 2.16 3.36 -7.75
N GLN A 175 2.33 2.35 -6.90
CA GLN A 175 2.89 2.51 -5.56
C GLN A 175 4.03 1.51 -5.36
N GLY A 176 5.10 1.93 -4.67
CA GLY A 176 6.28 1.09 -4.50
C GLY A 176 6.99 1.29 -3.17
N ILE A 177 7.48 0.18 -2.61
CA ILE A 177 8.36 0.12 -1.45
C ILE A 177 9.63 -0.64 -1.85
N LEU A 178 10.78 -0.11 -1.47
CA LEU A 178 12.08 -0.76 -1.65
C LEU A 178 12.93 -0.56 -0.40
N PHE A 179 13.25 -1.66 0.27
CA PHE A 179 14.09 -1.71 1.46
C PHE A 179 15.48 -2.21 1.13
N LYS A 180 16.50 -1.50 1.61
CA LYS A 180 17.89 -1.98 1.62
C LYS A 180 18.09 -2.92 2.81
N LYS A 181 18.50 -4.15 2.55
CA LYS A 181 18.78 -5.16 3.58
C LYS A 181 19.95 -4.72 4.46
N GLY A 182 19.89 -5.05 5.75
CA GLY A 182 20.91 -4.65 6.73
C GLY A 182 20.94 -3.17 7.14
N VAL A 183 20.12 -2.29 6.53
CA VAL A 183 20.06 -0.86 6.87
C VAL A 183 18.70 -0.52 7.50
N ASN A 184 18.62 -0.46 8.83
CA ASN A 184 17.37 -0.27 9.58
C ASN A 184 17.09 1.20 9.94
N SER A 185 17.48 2.12 9.05
CA SER A 185 17.27 3.56 9.18
C SER A 185 16.58 4.12 7.94
N LEU A 186 16.27 5.42 7.93
CA LEU A 186 15.67 6.10 6.77
C LEU A 186 16.49 5.96 5.48
N ALA A 187 17.81 5.80 5.59
CA ALA A 187 18.69 5.55 4.45
C ALA A 187 18.40 4.20 3.76
N GLY A 188 17.75 3.27 4.46
CA GLY A 188 17.35 1.96 3.94
C GLY A 188 15.93 1.92 3.39
N ILE A 189 15.18 3.02 3.41
CA ILE A 189 13.77 3.08 2.99
C ILE A 189 13.63 3.92 1.74
N ASN A 190 12.95 3.36 0.74
CA ASN A 190 12.64 4.06 -0.50
C ASN A 190 11.18 3.82 -0.83
N LEU A 191 10.47 4.89 -1.17
CA LEU A 191 9.04 4.89 -1.42
C LEU A 191 8.74 5.70 -2.67
N ILE A 192 7.79 5.22 -3.47
CA ILE A 192 7.24 5.98 -4.58
C ILE A 192 5.72 5.91 -4.61
N ARG A 193 5.13 6.99 -5.12
CA ARG A 193 3.82 6.98 -5.77
C ARG A 193 3.96 7.66 -7.11
N SER A 194 3.47 7.03 -8.15
CA SER A 194 3.57 7.54 -9.53
C SER A 194 2.25 7.32 -10.27
N GLN A 195 2.11 7.99 -11.41
CA GLN A 195 0.96 7.83 -12.31
C GLN A 195 1.41 7.55 -13.74
N ILE A 196 0.63 6.72 -14.43
CA ILE A 196 0.77 6.39 -15.84
C ILE A 196 -0.19 7.29 -16.64
N ASN A 197 0.36 8.24 -17.39
CA ASN A 197 -0.46 9.12 -18.23
C ASN A 197 -1.03 8.40 -19.46
N GLU A 198 -1.83 9.09 -20.25
CA GLU A 198 -2.48 8.54 -21.46
C GLU A 198 -1.48 8.06 -22.54
N LYS A 199 -0.22 8.52 -22.47
CA LYS A 199 0.86 8.11 -23.37
C LYS A 199 1.74 7.00 -22.76
N ASN A 200 1.27 6.36 -21.70
CA ASN A 200 1.99 5.33 -20.94
C ASN A 200 3.33 5.78 -20.35
N SER A 201 3.49 7.10 -20.13
CA SER A 201 4.66 7.65 -19.46
C SER A 201 4.39 7.84 -17.96
N ILE A 202 5.40 7.56 -17.15
CA ILE A 202 5.31 7.56 -15.68
C ILE A 202 5.85 8.85 -15.09
N SER A 203 5.03 9.53 -14.29
CA SER A 203 5.43 10.69 -13.48
C SER A 203 5.32 10.39 -11.99
N ASP A 204 6.36 10.74 -11.22
CA ASP A 204 6.37 10.55 -9.77
C ASP A 204 5.59 11.68 -9.09
N LEU A 205 4.60 11.32 -8.27
CA LEU A 205 3.88 12.22 -7.37
C LEU A 205 4.56 12.32 -6.01
N VAL A 206 5.09 11.19 -5.54
CA VAL A 206 5.87 11.08 -4.31
C VAL A 206 7.11 10.26 -4.61
N LYS A 207 8.26 10.73 -4.15
CA LYS A 207 9.55 10.03 -4.29
C LYS A 207 10.40 10.28 -3.07
N PHE A 208 10.79 9.22 -2.38
CA PHE A 208 11.58 9.28 -1.15
C PHE A 208 12.65 8.20 -1.11
N GLY A 209 13.79 8.52 -0.51
CA GLY A 209 14.90 7.60 -0.28
C GLY A 209 16.05 7.74 -1.29
N PRO A 210 17.28 7.38 -0.88
CA PRO A 210 18.48 7.55 -1.71
C PRO A 210 18.49 6.67 -2.96
N ASP A 211 17.77 5.54 -2.92
CA ASP A 211 17.69 4.55 -3.98
C ASP A 211 16.36 4.60 -4.75
N ALA A 212 15.59 5.68 -4.60
CA ALA A 212 14.30 5.84 -5.29
C ALA A 212 14.41 5.89 -6.84
N THR A 213 15.61 6.03 -7.39
CA THR A 213 15.86 5.91 -8.84
C THR A 213 15.92 4.45 -9.31
N LYS A 214 15.98 3.48 -8.40
CA LYS A 214 15.98 2.04 -8.70
C LYS A 214 14.59 1.46 -8.93
N PHE A 215 13.52 2.23 -8.70
CA PHE A 215 12.18 1.80 -9.09
C PHE A 215 12.04 1.74 -10.62
N PRO A 216 11.34 0.74 -11.18
CA PRO A 216 11.18 0.57 -12.61
C PRO A 216 10.31 1.67 -13.22
N LYS A 217 10.70 2.13 -14.42
CA LYS A 217 9.88 3.04 -15.26
C LYS A 217 9.18 2.32 -16.41
N GLU A 218 9.61 1.10 -16.70
CA GLU A 218 8.96 0.18 -17.61
C GLU A 218 8.22 -0.86 -16.75
N ILE A 219 6.91 -0.72 -16.63
CA ILE A 219 6.09 -1.54 -15.71
C ILE A 219 4.94 -2.27 -16.41
N LEU A 220 4.58 -1.85 -17.63
CA LEU A 220 3.52 -2.48 -18.43
C LEU A 220 4.09 -3.71 -19.15
N LEU A 221 4.44 -4.72 -18.36
CA LEU A 221 5.19 -5.89 -18.76
C LEU A 221 4.40 -7.16 -18.46
N LYS A 222 4.69 -8.25 -19.17
CA LYS A 222 4.02 -9.55 -18.98
C LYS A 222 4.53 -10.27 -17.72
N GLU A 223 3.69 -11.09 -17.13
CA GLU A 223 4.08 -11.95 -16.02
C GLU A 223 5.27 -12.84 -16.39
N GLY A 224 6.22 -13.00 -15.45
CA GLY A 224 7.46 -13.75 -15.63
C GLY A 224 8.59 -12.99 -16.35
N SER A 225 8.32 -11.78 -16.86
CA SER A 225 9.37 -10.93 -17.44
C SER A 225 10.16 -10.18 -16.37
N THR A 226 11.30 -9.62 -16.77
CA THR A 226 12.14 -8.77 -15.93
C THR A 226 12.37 -7.41 -16.56
N THR A 227 12.67 -6.41 -15.72
CA THR A 227 13.12 -5.08 -16.14
C THR A 227 14.24 -4.61 -15.22
N ILE A 228 15.13 -3.75 -15.74
CA ILE A 228 16.28 -3.25 -14.99
C ILE A 228 16.16 -1.74 -14.86
N SER A 229 16.26 -1.23 -13.64
CA SER A 229 16.27 0.19 -13.34
C SER A 229 17.44 0.55 -12.45
N SER A 230 18.33 1.41 -12.95
CA SER A 230 19.54 1.84 -12.23
C SER A 230 20.34 0.67 -11.64
N GLY A 231 20.48 -0.42 -12.41
CA GLY A 231 21.22 -1.64 -12.02
C GLY A 231 20.46 -2.63 -11.15
N LEU A 232 19.21 -2.33 -10.75
CA LEU A 232 18.36 -3.24 -10.00
C LEU A 232 17.38 -3.95 -10.93
N GLU A 233 17.43 -5.28 -10.95
CA GLU A 233 16.48 -6.11 -11.70
C GLU A 233 15.21 -6.35 -10.88
N TRP A 234 14.06 -6.18 -11.52
CA TRP A 234 12.73 -6.43 -10.97
C TRP A 234 12.06 -7.53 -11.79
N THR A 235 11.38 -8.46 -11.11
CA THR A 235 10.62 -9.55 -11.74
C THR A 235 9.13 -9.26 -11.64
N VAL A 236 8.40 -9.42 -12.75
CA VAL A 236 6.93 -9.30 -12.79
C VAL A 236 6.30 -10.60 -12.29
N ILE A 237 5.65 -10.55 -11.13
CA ILE A 237 5.01 -11.73 -10.48
C ILE A 237 3.50 -11.80 -10.75
N GLU A 238 2.93 -10.73 -11.27
CA GLU A 238 1.55 -10.67 -11.74
C GLU A 238 1.47 -9.67 -12.88
N SER A 239 0.69 -9.98 -13.91
CA SER A 239 0.32 -9.01 -14.95
C SER A 239 -1.03 -9.31 -15.59
N ASN A 240 -1.93 -8.35 -15.48
CA ASN A 240 -3.11 -8.16 -16.33
C ASN A 240 -2.99 -6.76 -16.96
N LEU A 241 -2.89 -6.71 -18.29
CA LEU A 241 -2.73 -5.48 -19.09
C LEU A 241 -3.99 -5.16 -19.88
#